data_AF-A0A1A5ZWL4-F1
#
_entry.id   AF-A0A1A5ZWL4-F1
#
_cell.length_a   1.000
_cell.length_b   1.000
_cell.length_c   1.000
_cell.angle_alpha   90.00
_cell.angle_beta   90.00
_cell.angle_gamma   90.00
#
_symmetry.space_group_name_H-M   'P 1'
#
loop_
_entity.id
_entity.type
_entity.pdbx_description
1 polymer ?
#
loop_
_entity_poly.entity_id
_entity_poly.type
_entity_poly.pdbx_seq_one_letter_code
_entity_poly.pdbx_strand_id
1 'polypeptide(L)'
;MLSIKHQLLSLVFLLGVSSYVLSRNSGAAFDVTTGEKRPIYDSAPVGLSIEFFAFPGYVQDVDKTSQCIANLDAASESQTRVRIGGTTQDRALYDPSLTSPAKFVIPTPGGAPLNLTYGPSFFDLAEQLQRPTVVGLNRRLNQLDNTIAAAKQAVETMDNLFAIELGNEPDLYVKADPIANNQTWTPALDAATQIDWQKAVSSALQKDDIIEAGVFLQPPKFSVQELAPLEQGNGTLNIVKTFADHAYPQSACGGSKTDLATLMDHARIKTFVDSFSPEVEAASAVNKPIVFGETNSATCGGGGISPTFGAAIWIADYVLQAVSLGYSRLYFHQGTIGNCAYCWWGTSNVFAPYYGAYFATSALSGMSSVASLDDGTTSLAAYALYAEDCNTPKRVVLINTDYYPNTTTTSRPSQTFDLSSLGEDCTSVKVKRLTAPYATSQQELGQTPTFGGVSFDNSTCDALGSEQYEYVDVKDGSAQVEVWSSEAVLVYVS
;
A
#
# COMPACT_ATOMS: atom_id res chain seq x y z
N MET A 1 7.28 22.66 -67.12
CA MET A 1 6.09 21.97 -66.56
C MET A 1 5.97 22.37 -65.11
N LEU A 2 4.89 23.08 -64.77
CA LEU A 2 4.54 23.57 -63.44
C LEU A 2 4.36 22.41 -62.46
N SER A 3 4.77 22.59 -61.20
CA SER A 3 4.07 21.95 -60.09
C SER A 3 4.04 22.90 -58.88
N ILE A 4 2.83 23.12 -58.41
CA ILE A 4 2.35 24.14 -57.48
C ILE A 4 2.46 23.57 -56.07
N LYS A 5 3.20 24.23 -55.17
CA LYS A 5 3.17 23.92 -53.73
C LYS A 5 1.89 24.52 -53.13
N HIS A 6 0.97 23.66 -52.69
CA HIS A 6 -0.15 24.03 -51.84
C HIS A 6 0.32 24.14 -50.40
N GLN A 7 0.26 25.33 -49.81
CA GLN A 7 0.28 25.52 -48.36
C GLN A 7 -1.17 25.47 -47.86
N LEU A 8 -1.50 24.44 -47.07
CA LEU A 8 -2.74 24.39 -46.31
C LEU A 8 -2.49 25.04 -44.95
N LEU A 9 -3.08 26.21 -44.73
CA LEU A 9 -3.13 26.92 -43.45
C LEU A 9 -4.18 26.21 -42.58
N SER A 10 -3.76 25.47 -41.56
CA SER A 10 -4.68 24.88 -40.57
C SER A 10 -4.89 25.88 -39.44
N LEU A 11 -6.07 26.50 -39.40
CA LEU A 11 -6.54 27.33 -38.30
C LEU A 11 -6.93 26.41 -37.14
N VAL A 12 -6.10 26.32 -36.10
CA VAL A 12 -6.44 25.63 -34.86
C VAL A 12 -7.23 26.60 -33.98
N PHE A 13 -8.54 26.39 -33.87
CA PHE A 13 -9.35 27.00 -32.83
C PHE A 13 -8.99 26.34 -31.48
N LEU A 14 -8.27 27.06 -30.62
CA LEU A 14 -8.20 26.72 -29.20
C LEU A 14 -9.56 27.01 -28.56
N LEU A 15 -10.39 25.97 -28.40
CA LEU A 15 -11.47 25.99 -27.43
C LEU A 15 -10.86 25.70 -26.06
N GLY A 16 -10.49 26.76 -25.34
CA GLY A 16 -10.18 26.68 -23.93
C GLY A 16 -11.45 26.31 -23.17
N VAL A 17 -11.56 25.05 -22.75
CA VAL A 17 -12.57 24.64 -21.78
C VAL A 17 -12.08 25.13 -20.42
N SER A 18 -12.50 26.33 -20.04
CA SER A 18 -12.38 26.79 -18.66
C SER A 18 -13.41 26.02 -17.85
N SER A 19 -12.99 24.97 -17.15
CA SER A 19 -13.81 24.29 -16.16
C SER A 19 -14.07 25.27 -15.02
N TYR A 20 -15.20 25.97 -15.05
CA TYR A 20 -15.68 26.68 -13.88
C TYR A 20 -16.05 25.63 -12.83
N VAL A 21 -15.22 25.49 -11.79
CA VAL A 21 -15.61 24.81 -10.56
C VAL A 21 -16.61 25.72 -9.85
N LEU A 22 -17.89 25.56 -10.17
CA LEU A 22 -18.96 26.10 -9.33
C LEU A 22 -18.88 25.39 -7.98
N SER A 23 -18.90 26.14 -6.87
CA SER A 23 -19.11 25.55 -5.55
C SER A 23 -20.44 24.79 -5.58
N ARG A 24 -20.41 23.45 -5.56
CA ARG A 24 -21.60 22.65 -5.31
C ARG A 24 -21.96 22.85 -3.85
N ASN A 25 -22.89 23.77 -3.59
CA ASN A 25 -23.42 24.05 -2.26
C ASN A 25 -24.48 23.02 -1.82
N SER A 26 -24.38 21.78 -2.30
CA SER A 26 -25.13 20.65 -1.76
C SER A 26 -24.17 19.92 -0.82
N GLY A 27 -24.23 20.21 0.49
CA GLY A 27 -23.42 19.53 1.49
C GLY A 27 -23.52 18.01 1.34
N ALA A 28 -22.41 17.32 1.53
CA ALA A 28 -22.37 15.86 1.50
C ALA A 28 -22.83 15.36 2.88
N ALA A 29 -24.08 14.90 2.95
CA ALA A 29 -24.70 14.49 4.20
C ALA A 29 -24.47 13.01 4.49
N PHE A 30 -23.95 12.70 5.68
CA PHE A 30 -23.60 11.36 6.12
C PHE A 30 -24.16 11.09 7.52
N ASP A 31 -24.90 9.99 7.66
CA ASP A 31 -25.24 9.45 8.98
C ASP A 31 -24.10 8.52 9.41
N VAL A 32 -23.42 8.87 10.51
CA VAL A 32 -22.20 8.18 10.95
C VAL A 32 -22.45 6.76 11.45
N THR A 33 -23.71 6.36 11.63
CA THR A 33 -24.12 5.01 12.08
C THR A 33 -24.55 4.10 10.93
N THR A 34 -24.57 4.62 9.70
CA THR A 34 -24.92 3.85 8.50
C THR A 34 -23.72 3.07 7.94
N GLY A 35 -23.98 2.32 6.86
CA GLY A 35 -22.99 1.46 6.22
C GLY A 35 -22.91 0.08 6.86
N GLU A 36 -22.37 -0.87 6.10
CA GLU A 36 -22.08 -2.21 6.61
C GLU A 36 -20.76 -2.18 7.39
N LYS A 37 -20.78 -2.62 8.65
CA LYS A 37 -19.56 -2.75 9.45
C LYS A 37 -18.74 -3.93 8.95
N ARG A 38 -17.55 -3.65 8.45
CA ARG A 38 -16.56 -4.61 7.99
C ARG A 38 -15.44 -4.73 9.02
N PRO A 39 -15.04 -5.95 9.43
CA PRO A 39 -14.02 -6.13 10.45
C PRO A 39 -12.64 -5.65 9.95
N ILE A 40 -11.86 -5.09 10.88
CA ILE A 40 -10.44 -4.81 10.68
C ILE A 40 -9.66 -6.01 11.23
N TYR A 41 -9.02 -6.78 10.36
CA TYR A 41 -8.43 -8.07 10.72
C TYR A 41 -7.04 -8.01 11.34
N ASP A 42 -6.33 -6.88 11.23
CA ASP A 42 -5.01 -6.69 11.82
C ASP A 42 -4.93 -5.36 12.57
N SER A 43 -4.25 -5.35 13.72
CA SER A 43 -3.95 -4.15 14.51
C SER A 43 -3.07 -3.11 13.81
N ALA A 44 -2.31 -3.51 12.79
CA ALA A 44 -1.44 -2.63 11.99
C ALA A 44 -1.57 -2.96 10.49
N PRO A 45 -2.70 -2.60 9.84
CA PRO A 45 -2.94 -2.96 8.43
C PRO A 45 -1.98 -2.27 7.45
N VAL A 46 -1.41 -1.13 7.82
CA VAL A 46 -0.45 -0.39 6.99
C VAL A 46 0.96 -0.94 7.25
N GLY A 47 1.48 -1.72 6.30
CA GLY A 47 2.78 -2.38 6.37
C GLY A 47 3.76 -1.89 5.31
N LEU A 48 4.98 -2.42 5.35
CA LEU A 48 6.06 -2.12 4.42
C LEU A 48 6.46 -3.36 3.63
N SER A 49 6.55 -3.23 2.32
CA SER A 49 7.32 -4.19 1.50
C SER A 49 8.68 -3.56 1.20
N ILE A 50 9.77 -4.31 1.28
CA ILE A 50 11.13 -3.83 0.97
C ILE A 50 11.75 -4.76 -0.06
N GLU A 51 12.26 -4.19 -1.15
CA GLU A 51 12.94 -4.93 -2.21
C GLU A 51 14.14 -5.72 -1.65
N PHE A 52 14.22 -7.01 -1.98
CA PHE A 52 15.05 -8.01 -1.31
C PHE A 52 16.53 -7.62 -1.29
N PHE A 53 17.08 -7.17 -2.43
CA PHE A 53 18.48 -6.74 -2.48
C PHE A 53 18.75 -5.43 -1.73
N ALA A 54 17.74 -4.56 -1.61
CA ALA A 54 17.85 -3.24 -0.99
C ALA A 54 17.60 -3.30 0.51
N PHE A 55 16.96 -4.36 1.02
CA PHE A 55 16.63 -4.54 2.43
C PHE A 55 17.82 -4.31 3.38
N PRO A 56 19.00 -4.93 3.18
CA PRO A 56 20.15 -4.64 4.05
C PRO A 56 20.52 -3.15 4.07
N GLY A 57 20.47 -2.47 2.92
CA GLY A 57 20.76 -1.03 2.82
C GLY A 57 19.73 -0.16 3.53
N TYR A 58 18.44 -0.50 3.48
CA TYR A 58 17.42 0.24 4.23
C TYR A 58 17.64 0.15 5.74
N VAL A 59 18.09 -1.01 6.24
CA VAL A 59 18.32 -1.23 7.67
C VAL A 59 19.65 -0.65 8.13
N GLN A 60 20.70 -0.77 7.33
CA GLN A 60 22.08 -0.46 7.72
C GLN A 60 22.54 0.93 7.29
N ASP A 61 22.07 1.43 6.15
CA ASP A 61 22.60 2.65 5.50
C ASP A 61 21.61 3.81 5.47
N VAL A 62 20.32 3.57 5.75
CA VAL A 62 19.28 4.60 5.79
C VAL A 62 18.89 4.86 7.25
N ASP A 63 19.62 5.78 7.89
CA ASP A 63 19.52 6.10 9.33
C ASP A 63 18.09 6.30 9.85
N LYS A 64 17.20 6.82 9.00
CA LYS A 64 15.83 7.19 9.39
C LYS A 64 14.80 6.06 9.31
N THR A 65 15.16 4.90 8.73
CA THR A 65 14.25 3.76 8.55
C THR A 65 13.64 3.33 9.89
N SER A 66 14.47 3.17 10.93
CA SER A 66 14.02 2.74 12.26
C SER A 66 13.07 3.75 12.89
N GLN A 67 13.35 5.06 12.79
CA GLN A 67 12.53 6.11 13.36
C GLN A 67 11.19 6.27 12.61
N CYS A 68 11.19 6.22 11.27
CA CYS A 68 9.93 6.24 10.50
C CYS A 68 9.03 5.06 10.86
N ILE A 69 9.61 3.86 11.01
CA ILE A 69 8.86 2.69 11.45
C ILE A 69 8.35 2.88 12.89
N ALA A 70 9.18 3.39 13.81
CA ALA A 70 8.78 3.64 15.19
C ALA A 70 7.63 4.65 15.31
N ASN A 71 7.56 5.64 14.44
CA ASN A 71 6.43 6.57 14.37
C ASN A 71 5.13 5.86 13.96
N LEU A 72 5.17 4.94 12.98
CA LEU A 72 4.01 4.13 12.61
C LEU A 72 3.60 3.18 13.74
N ASP A 73 4.59 2.61 14.45
CA ASP A 73 4.33 1.77 15.62
C ASP A 73 3.61 2.56 16.72
N ALA A 74 4.08 3.78 17.00
CA ALA A 74 3.45 4.68 17.96
C ALA A 74 2.03 5.11 17.53
N ALA A 75 1.81 5.34 16.24
CA ALA A 75 0.49 5.72 15.72
C ALA A 75 -0.53 4.59 15.79
N SER A 76 -0.12 3.34 15.55
CA SER A 76 -0.99 2.15 15.58
C SER A 76 -1.11 1.50 16.96
N GLU A 77 -0.22 1.85 17.89
CA GLU A 77 -0.03 1.13 19.16
C GLU A 77 0.26 -0.37 18.93
N SER A 78 0.85 -0.72 17.79
CA SER A 78 1.18 -2.08 17.36
C SER A 78 2.44 -2.07 16.48
N GLN A 79 3.04 -3.23 16.24
CA GLN A 79 4.24 -3.31 15.42
C GLN A 79 3.89 -3.26 13.93
N THR A 80 4.45 -2.31 13.19
CA THR A 80 4.36 -2.26 11.73
C THR A 80 4.81 -3.58 11.12
N ARG A 81 4.00 -4.15 10.22
CA ARG A 81 4.27 -5.40 9.53
C ARG A 81 5.27 -5.17 8.41
N VAL A 82 6.22 -6.08 8.21
CA VAL A 82 7.23 -5.98 7.14
C VAL A 82 7.17 -7.19 6.23
N ARG A 83 7.39 -6.97 4.94
CA ARG A 83 7.58 -7.99 3.91
C ARG A 83 8.90 -7.69 3.20
N ILE A 84 9.78 -8.68 3.09
CA ILE A 84 11.06 -8.57 2.39
C ILE A 84 10.97 -9.44 1.15
N GLY A 85 10.96 -8.84 -0.03
CA GLY A 85 10.72 -9.59 -1.26
C GLY A 85 10.88 -8.80 -2.55
N GLY A 86 9.95 -8.90 -3.48
CA GLY A 86 10.01 -8.19 -4.75
C GLY A 86 10.82 -8.96 -5.80
N THR A 87 11.02 -8.32 -6.95
CA THR A 87 11.55 -8.99 -8.15
C THR A 87 12.93 -9.62 -7.92
N THR A 88 13.77 -9.04 -7.06
CA THR A 88 15.13 -9.53 -6.83
C THR A 88 15.19 -10.78 -5.97
N GLN A 89 14.15 -11.15 -5.21
CA GLN A 89 14.16 -12.43 -4.49
C GLN A 89 14.30 -13.62 -5.46
N ASP A 90 13.69 -13.52 -6.64
CA ASP A 90 13.75 -14.53 -7.70
C ASP A 90 15.07 -14.53 -8.47
N ARG A 91 16.00 -13.64 -8.12
CA ARG A 91 17.37 -13.56 -8.65
C ARG A 91 18.41 -13.98 -7.61
N ALA A 92 17.96 -14.30 -6.39
CA ALA A 92 18.80 -14.53 -5.23
C ALA A 92 19.06 -16.03 -5.00
N LEU A 93 20.31 -16.40 -4.72
CA LEU A 93 20.68 -17.74 -4.24
C LEU A 93 21.28 -17.66 -2.84
N TYR A 94 20.87 -18.58 -1.97
CA TYR A 94 21.39 -18.65 -0.62
C TYR A 94 22.77 -19.33 -0.59
N ASP A 95 23.71 -18.76 0.14
CA ASP A 95 25.03 -19.32 0.41
C ASP A 95 25.27 -19.33 1.93
N PRO A 96 25.28 -20.51 2.59
CA PRO A 96 25.46 -20.61 4.04
C PRO A 96 26.86 -20.16 4.50
N SER A 97 27.82 -20.00 3.58
CA SER A 97 29.18 -19.54 3.88
C SER A 97 29.37 -18.03 3.66
N LEU A 98 28.39 -17.33 3.08
CA LEU A 98 28.48 -15.89 2.86
C LEU A 98 28.35 -15.14 4.18
N THR A 99 29.37 -14.36 4.52
CA THR A 99 29.41 -13.60 5.78
C THR A 99 28.68 -12.26 5.69
N SER A 100 28.54 -11.68 4.50
CA SER A 100 27.75 -10.47 4.28
C SER A 100 26.27 -10.79 4.08
N PRO A 101 25.34 -9.88 4.43
CA PRO A 101 23.90 -10.14 4.28
C PRO A 101 23.53 -10.46 2.83
N ALA A 102 24.06 -9.69 1.89
CA ALA A 102 23.92 -9.92 0.46
C ALA A 102 25.21 -9.54 -0.27
N LYS A 103 25.39 -10.09 -1.48
CA LYS A 103 26.46 -9.77 -2.41
C LYS A 103 25.91 -9.73 -3.83
N PHE A 104 26.10 -8.58 -4.49
CA PHE A 104 25.60 -8.36 -5.84
C PHE A 104 26.40 -7.27 -6.56
N VAL A 105 26.13 -7.12 -7.85
CA VAL A 105 26.62 -6.02 -8.68
C VAL A 105 25.41 -5.37 -9.33
N ILE A 106 25.31 -4.04 -9.22
CA ILE A 106 24.30 -3.25 -9.92
C ILE A 106 24.90 -2.83 -11.27
N PRO A 107 24.38 -3.35 -12.40
CA PRO A 107 24.99 -3.11 -13.72
C PRO A 107 24.79 -1.67 -14.21
N THR A 108 23.73 -1.01 -13.76
CA THR A 108 23.36 0.37 -14.15
C THR A 108 22.96 1.14 -12.89
N PRO A 109 23.51 2.35 -12.64
CA PRO A 109 23.13 3.16 -11.49
C PRO A 109 21.59 3.32 -11.36
N GLY A 110 21.07 3.12 -10.16
CA GLY A 110 19.62 3.13 -9.88
C GLY A 110 18.87 1.87 -10.33
N GLY A 111 19.54 0.90 -10.95
CA GLY A 111 18.93 -0.40 -11.30
C GLY A 111 18.98 -1.41 -10.15
N ALA A 112 18.33 -2.54 -10.38
CA ALA A 112 18.40 -3.71 -9.50
C ALA A 112 19.42 -4.74 -10.05
N PRO A 113 20.06 -5.55 -9.18
CA PRO A 113 20.94 -6.61 -9.63
C PRO A 113 20.18 -7.66 -10.45
N LEU A 114 20.84 -8.21 -11.48
CA LEU A 114 20.30 -9.31 -12.28
C LEU A 114 20.44 -10.66 -11.57
N ASN A 115 21.45 -10.78 -10.71
CA ASN A 115 21.75 -11.96 -9.90
C ASN A 115 22.29 -11.47 -8.55
N LEU A 116 22.00 -12.18 -7.47
CA LEU A 116 22.61 -11.93 -6.16
C LEU A 116 22.77 -13.21 -5.33
N THR A 117 23.64 -13.14 -4.35
CA THR A 117 23.81 -14.16 -3.32
C THR A 117 23.53 -13.54 -1.95
N TYR A 118 22.90 -14.28 -1.05
CA TYR A 118 22.63 -13.84 0.32
C TYR A 118 23.00 -14.94 1.32
N GLY A 119 23.29 -14.55 2.56
CA GLY A 119 23.82 -15.44 3.59
C GLY A 119 23.05 -15.36 4.90
N PRO A 120 23.48 -16.10 5.94
CA PRO A 120 22.83 -16.12 7.25
C PRO A 120 22.57 -14.73 7.85
N SER A 121 23.51 -13.79 7.68
CA SER A 121 23.38 -12.43 8.23
C SER A 121 22.26 -11.60 7.59
N PHE A 122 21.67 -12.05 6.47
CA PHE A 122 20.42 -11.47 5.97
C PHE A 122 19.26 -11.70 6.94
N PHE A 123 19.15 -12.92 7.47
CA PHE A 123 18.12 -13.28 8.43
C PHE A 123 18.40 -12.66 9.81
N ASP A 124 19.67 -12.51 10.19
CA ASP A 124 20.03 -11.76 11.41
C ASP A 124 19.54 -10.31 11.35
N LEU A 125 19.63 -9.67 10.17
CA LEU A 125 19.08 -8.32 9.96
C LEU A 125 17.55 -8.30 9.99
N ALA A 126 16.90 -9.31 9.43
CA ALA A 126 15.45 -9.42 9.46
C ALA A 126 14.92 -9.65 10.89
N GLU A 127 15.61 -10.44 11.71
CA GLU A 127 15.31 -10.61 13.13
C GLU A 127 15.50 -9.32 13.93
N GLN A 128 16.54 -8.52 13.62
CA GLN A 128 16.78 -7.22 14.27
C GLN A 128 15.63 -6.21 14.08
N LEU A 129 14.73 -6.41 13.12
CA LEU A 129 13.52 -5.60 13.00
C LEU A 129 12.58 -5.79 14.20
N GLN A 130 12.64 -6.94 14.88
CA GLN A 130 11.86 -7.32 16.06
C GLN A 130 10.34 -7.16 15.87
N ARG A 131 9.84 -7.47 14.67
CA ARG A 131 8.43 -7.32 14.26
C ARG A 131 8.00 -8.39 13.27
N PRO A 132 6.70 -8.73 13.16
CA PRO A 132 6.23 -9.75 12.22
C PRO A 132 6.71 -9.47 10.80
N THR A 133 7.49 -10.42 10.25
CA THR A 133 8.18 -10.25 8.96
C THR A 133 7.88 -11.41 8.02
N VAL A 134 7.40 -11.10 6.81
CA VAL A 134 7.35 -12.04 5.69
C VAL A 134 8.69 -12.01 4.96
N VAL A 135 9.25 -13.18 4.63
CA VAL A 135 10.51 -13.27 3.86
C VAL A 135 10.29 -14.07 2.58
N GLY A 136 10.52 -13.43 1.44
CA GLY A 136 10.45 -14.09 0.16
C GLY A 136 11.71 -14.86 -0.21
N LEU A 137 11.52 -16.04 -0.76
CA LEU A 137 12.57 -16.95 -1.19
C LEU A 137 12.39 -17.29 -2.67
N ASN A 138 13.50 -17.61 -3.32
CA ASN A 138 13.53 -17.83 -4.76
C ASN A 138 12.76 -19.10 -5.15
N ARG A 139 11.79 -18.97 -6.07
CA ARG A 139 11.18 -20.12 -6.76
C ARG A 139 11.58 -20.15 -8.24
N ARG A 140 11.71 -18.98 -8.88
CA ARG A 140 11.96 -18.83 -10.32
C ARG A 140 13.18 -19.60 -10.85
N LEU A 141 14.27 -19.66 -10.08
CA LEU A 141 15.51 -20.35 -10.48
C LEU A 141 15.43 -21.89 -10.38
N ASN A 142 14.34 -22.43 -9.85
CA ASN A 142 14.10 -23.87 -9.73
C ASN A 142 15.19 -24.62 -8.94
N GLN A 143 15.65 -24.03 -7.84
CA GLN A 143 16.68 -24.59 -6.95
C GLN A 143 16.06 -24.95 -5.59
N LEU A 144 15.16 -25.93 -5.57
CA LEU A 144 14.35 -26.26 -4.39
C LEU A 144 15.20 -26.53 -3.13
N ASP A 145 16.29 -27.29 -3.25
CA ASP A 145 17.17 -27.59 -2.11
C ASP A 145 17.84 -26.32 -1.55
N ASN A 146 18.17 -25.34 -2.41
CA ASN A 146 18.72 -24.05 -1.99
C ASN A 146 17.67 -23.23 -1.22
N THR A 147 16.44 -23.19 -1.72
CA THR A 147 15.32 -22.51 -1.07
C THR A 147 14.97 -23.17 0.26
N ILE A 148 14.98 -24.50 0.35
CA ILE A 148 14.80 -25.23 1.62
C ILE A 148 15.91 -24.89 2.61
N ALA A 149 17.17 -24.81 2.17
CA ALA A 149 18.28 -24.42 3.04
C ALA A 149 18.10 -22.99 3.59
N ALA A 150 17.68 -22.05 2.74
CA ALA A 150 17.38 -20.68 3.16
C ALA A 150 16.19 -20.63 4.13
N ALA A 151 15.11 -21.37 3.84
CA ALA A 151 13.93 -21.43 4.70
C ALA A 151 14.25 -21.99 6.09
N LYS A 152 15.13 -23.00 6.17
CA LYS A 152 15.63 -23.54 7.45
C LYS A 152 16.42 -22.50 8.22
N GLN A 153 17.30 -21.76 7.54
CA GLN A 153 18.04 -20.67 8.17
C GLN A 153 17.11 -19.57 8.70
N ALA A 154 16.09 -19.18 7.92
CA ALA A 154 15.09 -18.20 8.36
C ALA A 154 14.38 -18.66 9.63
N VAL A 155 13.88 -19.90 9.65
CA VAL A 155 13.19 -20.49 10.81
C VAL A 155 14.10 -20.65 12.03
N GLU A 156 15.39 -20.90 11.83
CA GLU A 156 16.37 -21.04 12.91
C GLU A 156 16.73 -19.68 13.53
N THR A 157 16.83 -18.64 12.71
CA THR A 157 17.31 -17.32 13.13
C THR A 157 16.20 -16.38 13.62
N MET A 158 15.02 -16.42 12.98
CA MET A 158 14.00 -15.40 13.12
C MET A 158 12.83 -15.86 14.00
N ASP A 159 12.79 -15.37 15.24
CA ASP A 159 11.61 -15.51 16.10
C ASP A 159 10.44 -14.66 15.57
N ASN A 160 10.76 -13.59 14.83
CA ASN A 160 9.79 -12.67 14.23
C ASN A 160 9.27 -13.09 12.84
N LEU A 161 9.65 -14.28 12.34
CA LEU A 161 9.20 -14.78 11.04
C LEU A 161 7.68 -15.05 11.05
N PHE A 162 6.95 -14.24 10.27
CA PHE A 162 5.51 -14.40 10.10
C PHE A 162 5.17 -15.46 9.05
N ALA A 163 5.73 -15.34 7.85
CA ALA A 163 5.52 -16.27 6.74
C ALA A 163 6.70 -16.23 5.75
N ILE A 164 6.72 -17.20 4.83
CA ILE A 164 7.64 -17.30 3.71
C ILE A 164 6.84 -17.16 2.41
N GLU A 165 7.29 -16.31 1.49
CA GLU A 165 6.81 -16.28 0.10
C GLU A 165 7.73 -17.14 -0.78
N LEU A 166 7.17 -17.84 -1.77
CA LEU A 166 7.93 -18.66 -2.71
C LEU A 166 7.80 -18.09 -4.12
N GLY A 167 8.75 -17.22 -4.50
CA GLY A 167 8.72 -16.45 -5.74
C GLY A 167 7.85 -15.20 -5.65
N ASN A 168 8.02 -14.30 -6.62
CA ASN A 168 7.36 -13.00 -6.68
C ASN A 168 6.80 -12.77 -8.09
N GLU A 169 5.50 -12.43 -8.18
CA GLU A 169 4.81 -12.16 -9.44
C GLU A 169 5.06 -13.26 -10.48
N PRO A 170 4.74 -14.53 -10.15
CA PRO A 170 4.97 -15.63 -11.08
C PRO A 170 4.15 -15.48 -12.37
N ASP A 171 3.12 -14.64 -12.39
CA ASP A 171 2.40 -14.23 -13.60
C ASP A 171 3.30 -13.56 -14.65
N LEU A 172 4.44 -13.00 -14.23
CA LEU A 172 5.47 -12.44 -15.11
C LEU A 172 6.54 -13.44 -15.55
N TYR A 173 6.48 -14.69 -15.08
CA TYR A 173 7.44 -15.70 -15.51
C TYR A 173 7.20 -16.11 -16.95
N VAL A 174 8.28 -16.52 -17.60
CA VAL A 174 8.28 -16.91 -19.01
C VAL A 174 8.75 -18.35 -19.18
N LYS A 175 8.44 -18.92 -20.33
CA LYS A 175 8.88 -20.28 -20.72
C LYS A 175 10.38 -20.55 -20.52
N ALA A 176 11.22 -19.51 -20.67
CA ALA A 176 12.66 -19.62 -20.53
C ALA A 176 13.14 -19.62 -19.07
N ASP A 177 12.28 -19.29 -18.11
CA ASP A 177 12.63 -19.33 -16.69
C ASP A 177 12.84 -20.78 -16.23
N PRO A 178 13.86 -21.07 -15.38
CA PRO A 178 14.17 -22.43 -14.99
C PRO A 178 13.01 -23.20 -14.37
N ILE A 179 12.13 -22.51 -13.62
CA ILE A 179 10.94 -23.13 -12.99
C ILE A 179 9.91 -23.61 -14.02
N ALA A 180 9.83 -22.92 -15.16
CA ALA A 180 8.91 -23.29 -16.25
C ALA A 180 9.42 -24.49 -17.05
N ASN A 181 10.71 -24.85 -16.96
CA ASN A 181 11.32 -26.00 -17.65
C ASN A 181 10.93 -26.09 -19.14
N ASN A 182 10.99 -24.97 -19.87
CA ASN A 182 10.58 -24.84 -21.28
C ASN A 182 9.10 -25.14 -21.59
N GLN A 183 8.24 -25.24 -20.57
CA GLN A 183 6.80 -25.33 -20.72
C GLN A 183 6.19 -23.94 -20.91
N THR A 184 5.01 -23.89 -21.54
CA THR A 184 4.23 -22.65 -21.57
C THR A 184 3.75 -22.35 -20.16
N TRP A 185 4.11 -21.19 -19.63
CA TRP A 185 3.68 -20.76 -18.31
C TRP A 185 2.21 -20.35 -18.32
N THR A 186 1.42 -20.92 -17.40
CA THR A 186 -0.04 -20.73 -17.31
C THR A 186 -0.45 -20.70 -15.84
N PRO A 187 -1.61 -20.10 -15.49
CA PRO A 187 -2.09 -20.11 -14.10
C PRO A 187 -2.19 -21.52 -13.50
N ALA A 188 -2.67 -22.49 -14.27
CA ALA A 188 -2.78 -23.87 -13.81
C ALA A 188 -1.41 -24.54 -13.55
N LEU A 189 -0.41 -24.27 -14.40
CA LEU A 189 0.95 -24.80 -14.20
C LEU A 189 1.62 -24.14 -13.00
N ASP A 190 1.45 -22.84 -12.84
CA ASP A 190 1.99 -22.12 -11.68
C ASP A 190 1.35 -22.60 -10.38
N ALA A 191 0.03 -22.69 -10.30
CA ALA A 191 -0.68 -23.18 -9.12
C ALA A 191 -0.24 -24.59 -8.71
N ALA A 192 -0.08 -25.50 -9.68
CA ALA A 192 0.47 -26.84 -9.41
C ALA A 192 1.91 -26.77 -8.87
N THR A 193 2.75 -25.94 -9.47
CA THR A 193 4.15 -25.75 -9.04
C THR A 193 4.24 -25.13 -7.65
N GLN A 194 3.40 -24.15 -7.33
CA GLN A 194 3.33 -23.51 -6.03
C GLN A 194 2.94 -24.53 -4.95
N ILE A 195 1.88 -25.30 -5.18
CA ILE A 195 1.40 -26.36 -4.27
C ILE A 195 2.51 -27.38 -4.00
N ASP A 196 3.25 -27.81 -5.03
CA ASP A 196 4.34 -28.77 -4.87
C ASP A 196 5.53 -28.19 -4.10
N TRP A 197 5.92 -26.95 -4.40
CA TRP A 197 7.00 -26.25 -3.72
C TRP A 197 6.69 -26.00 -2.25
N GLN A 198 5.49 -25.51 -1.93
CA GLN A 198 5.12 -25.24 -0.55
C GLN A 198 5.00 -26.53 0.28
N LYS A 199 4.52 -27.63 -0.30
CA LYS A 199 4.53 -28.95 0.35
C LYS A 199 5.96 -29.38 0.69
N ALA A 200 6.88 -29.25 -0.25
CA ALA A 200 8.28 -29.63 -0.06
C ALA A 200 8.96 -28.77 1.02
N VAL A 201 8.78 -27.45 0.97
CA VAL A 201 9.32 -26.52 1.97
C VAL A 201 8.73 -26.79 3.35
N SER A 202 7.39 -26.80 3.48
CA SER A 202 6.69 -27.09 4.74
C SER A 202 7.13 -28.42 5.35
N SER A 203 7.21 -29.48 4.54
CA SER A 203 7.65 -30.81 5.00
C SER A 203 9.09 -30.79 5.50
N ALA A 204 9.99 -30.08 4.81
CA ALA A 204 11.39 -29.97 5.19
C ALA A 204 11.60 -29.13 6.47
N LEU A 205 10.69 -28.19 6.74
CA LEU A 205 10.65 -27.38 7.96
C LEU A 205 9.88 -28.06 9.10
N GLN A 206 9.05 -29.06 8.81
CA GLN A 206 8.05 -29.63 9.72
C GLN A 206 7.14 -28.55 10.33
N LYS A 207 6.69 -27.61 9.48
CA LYS A 207 5.86 -26.46 9.89
C LYS A 207 4.67 -26.28 8.97
N ASP A 208 3.52 -26.09 9.59
CA ASP A 208 2.29 -25.60 8.99
C ASP A 208 2.19 -24.07 9.17
N ASP A 209 1.19 -23.43 8.56
CA ASP A 209 0.86 -22.01 8.72
C ASP A 209 2.07 -21.07 8.54
N ILE A 210 2.86 -21.35 7.51
CA ILE A 210 4.17 -20.70 7.27
C ILE A 210 4.30 -20.09 5.88
N ILE A 211 3.37 -20.33 4.97
CA ILE A 211 3.48 -19.87 3.57
C ILE A 211 2.51 -18.73 3.29
N GLU A 212 3.01 -17.63 2.74
CA GLU A 212 2.20 -16.63 2.06
C GLU A 212 2.11 -17.01 0.57
N ALA A 213 0.89 -17.35 0.13
CA ALA A 213 0.62 -18.04 -1.13
C ALA A 213 0.08 -17.09 -2.22
N GLY A 214 0.41 -17.35 -3.49
CA GLY A 214 0.01 -16.53 -4.63
C GLY A 214 1.12 -15.56 -5.02
N VAL A 215 1.14 -14.38 -4.41
CA VAL A 215 2.11 -13.30 -4.67
C VAL A 215 2.01 -12.82 -6.13
N PHE A 216 0.78 -12.62 -6.60
CA PHE A 216 0.46 -12.30 -8.01
C PHE A 216 0.37 -10.80 -8.26
N LEU A 217 0.85 -10.30 -9.41
CA LEU A 217 0.85 -8.87 -9.69
C LEU A 217 -0.56 -8.25 -9.64
N GLN A 218 -1.54 -8.86 -10.32
CA GLN A 218 -2.92 -8.39 -10.30
C GLN A 218 -3.90 -9.42 -10.94
N PRO A 219 -5.11 -9.62 -10.37
CA PRO A 219 -6.18 -10.42 -10.99
C PRO A 219 -6.66 -9.83 -12.34
N PRO A 220 -7.42 -10.60 -13.16
CA PRO A 220 -8.14 -11.85 -12.84
C PRO A 220 -7.46 -13.15 -13.30
N LYS A 221 -6.20 -13.11 -13.70
CA LYS A 221 -5.44 -14.32 -14.07
C LYS A 221 -4.25 -14.45 -13.16
N PHE A 222 -3.88 -15.68 -12.80
CA PHE A 222 -2.92 -15.91 -11.72
C PHE A 222 -3.45 -15.20 -10.49
N SER A 223 -4.48 -15.78 -9.89
CA SER A 223 -5.19 -15.11 -8.80
C SER A 223 -5.56 -16.08 -7.68
N VAL A 224 -5.81 -15.55 -6.50
CA VAL A 224 -6.30 -16.29 -5.33
C VAL A 224 -7.66 -16.93 -5.63
N GLN A 225 -8.50 -16.30 -6.46
CA GLN A 225 -9.75 -16.90 -6.95
C GLN A 225 -9.53 -18.25 -7.66
N GLU A 226 -8.45 -18.37 -8.42
CA GLU A 226 -8.07 -19.62 -9.09
C GLU A 226 -7.34 -20.58 -8.13
N LEU A 227 -6.45 -20.05 -7.28
CA LEU A 227 -5.53 -20.80 -6.44
C LEU A 227 -6.19 -21.40 -5.18
N ALA A 228 -7.00 -20.64 -4.45
CA ALA A 228 -7.53 -21.06 -3.15
C ALA A 228 -8.36 -22.37 -3.22
N PRO A 229 -9.24 -22.59 -4.21
CA PRO A 229 -9.92 -23.87 -4.38
C PRO A 229 -8.97 -25.03 -4.71
N LEU A 230 -7.86 -24.77 -5.40
CA LEU A 230 -6.84 -25.78 -5.71
C LEU A 230 -6.05 -26.17 -4.46
N GLU A 231 -5.69 -25.20 -3.62
CA GLU A 231 -5.08 -25.44 -2.31
C GLU A 231 -5.99 -26.30 -1.42
N GLN A 232 -7.29 -25.98 -1.40
CA GLN A 232 -8.29 -26.78 -0.68
C GLN A 232 -8.39 -28.20 -1.22
N GLY A 233 -8.51 -28.35 -2.55
CA GLY A 233 -8.62 -29.65 -3.21
C GLY A 233 -7.37 -30.53 -3.06
N ASN A 234 -6.20 -29.92 -2.86
CA ASN A 234 -4.93 -30.60 -2.62
C ASN A 234 -4.61 -30.81 -1.14
N GLY A 235 -5.48 -30.37 -0.23
CA GLY A 235 -5.31 -30.53 1.21
C GLY A 235 -4.13 -29.73 1.78
N THR A 236 -3.81 -28.57 1.22
CA THR A 236 -2.63 -27.76 1.59
C THR A 236 -2.95 -26.46 2.31
N LEU A 237 -4.23 -26.19 2.61
CA LEU A 237 -4.63 -25.01 3.39
C LEU A 237 -4.02 -24.95 4.79
N ASN A 238 -3.59 -26.06 5.39
CA ASN A 238 -2.88 -26.01 6.66
C ASN A 238 -1.48 -25.39 6.53
N ILE A 239 -0.86 -25.44 5.34
CA ILE A 239 0.47 -24.86 5.05
C ILE A 239 0.36 -23.35 4.79
N VAL A 240 -0.70 -22.94 4.09
CA VAL A 240 -0.97 -21.53 3.72
C VAL A 240 -1.35 -20.75 4.97
N LYS A 241 -0.58 -19.73 5.32
CA LYS A 241 -0.89 -18.77 6.39
C LYS A 241 -1.81 -17.67 5.89
N THR A 242 -1.44 -17.08 4.76
CA THR A 242 -2.11 -15.94 4.10
C THR A 242 -2.07 -16.15 2.60
N PHE A 243 -3.07 -15.62 1.90
CA PHE A 243 -2.97 -15.37 0.46
C PHE A 243 -2.49 -13.94 0.21
N ALA A 244 -1.76 -13.72 -0.88
CA ALA A 244 -1.25 -12.41 -1.25
C ALA A 244 -1.53 -12.10 -2.71
N ASP A 245 -2.10 -10.91 -2.94
CA ASP A 245 -2.08 -10.22 -4.22
C ASP A 245 -1.09 -9.06 -4.14
N HIS A 246 -0.68 -8.54 -5.28
CA HIS A 246 -0.13 -7.21 -5.42
C HIS A 246 -1.17 -6.30 -6.06
N ALA A 247 -0.93 -4.99 -5.98
CA ALA A 247 -1.86 -4.01 -6.52
C ALA A 247 -1.17 -2.69 -6.86
N TYR A 248 -1.24 -2.28 -8.12
CA TYR A 248 -0.73 -0.99 -8.58
C TYR A 248 -1.75 -0.33 -9.52
N PRO A 249 -2.41 0.77 -9.10
CA PRO A 249 -3.46 1.42 -9.90
C PRO A 249 -2.96 1.98 -11.25
N GLN A 250 -1.65 2.27 -11.35
CA GLN A 250 -1.05 2.84 -12.54
C GLN A 250 0.29 2.17 -12.90
N SER A 251 0.86 2.52 -14.05
CA SER A 251 2.18 2.07 -14.46
C SER A 251 3.08 3.23 -14.90
N ALA A 252 4.35 3.19 -14.48
CA ALA A 252 5.41 4.08 -14.98
C ALA A 252 6.36 3.39 -15.98
N CYS A 253 6.06 2.16 -16.40
CA CYS A 253 6.90 1.37 -17.29
C CYS A 253 6.54 1.61 -18.78
N GLY A 254 7.46 1.33 -19.70
CA GLY A 254 7.14 1.10 -21.11
C GLY A 254 6.51 2.28 -21.86
N GLY A 255 6.70 3.52 -21.39
CA GLY A 255 6.09 4.71 -21.96
C GLY A 255 4.67 5.02 -21.45
N SER A 256 4.17 4.25 -20.47
CA SER A 256 2.94 4.55 -19.75
C SER A 256 3.02 5.93 -19.10
N LYS A 257 1.86 6.59 -18.97
CA LYS A 257 1.73 7.88 -18.30
C LYS A 257 0.98 7.69 -17.00
N THR A 258 1.54 8.26 -15.94
CA THR A 258 0.87 8.36 -14.65
C THR A 258 0.14 9.69 -14.55
N ASP A 259 -1.01 9.71 -13.87
CA ASP A 259 -1.84 10.89 -13.68
C ASP A 259 -2.31 11.01 -12.23
N LEU A 260 -1.94 12.11 -11.58
CA LEU A 260 -2.19 12.30 -10.15
C LEU A 260 -3.67 12.51 -9.82
N ALA A 261 -4.39 13.23 -10.67
CA ALA A 261 -5.81 13.52 -10.46
C ALA A 261 -6.64 12.23 -10.44
N THR A 262 -6.39 11.32 -11.39
CA THR A 262 -7.03 10.02 -11.45
C THR A 262 -6.50 9.02 -10.43
N LEU A 263 -5.25 9.16 -9.96
CA LEU A 263 -4.72 8.32 -8.87
C LEU A 263 -5.51 8.58 -7.59
N MET A 264 -5.68 9.85 -7.23
CA MET A 264 -6.27 10.21 -5.94
C MET A 264 -7.80 10.26 -5.93
N ASP A 265 -8.46 10.15 -7.08
CA ASP A 265 -9.91 10.22 -7.20
C ASP A 265 -10.61 9.05 -6.48
N HIS A 266 -11.44 9.37 -5.49
CA HIS A 266 -12.10 8.39 -4.62
C HIS A 266 -12.90 7.32 -5.40
N ALA A 267 -13.73 7.73 -6.36
CA ALA A 267 -14.54 6.79 -7.16
C ALA A 267 -13.68 5.84 -8.01
N ARG A 268 -12.53 6.30 -8.52
CA ARG A 268 -11.57 5.44 -9.22
C ARG A 268 -10.86 4.48 -8.29
N ILE A 269 -10.47 4.92 -7.11
CA ILE A 269 -9.88 4.06 -6.08
C ILE A 269 -10.88 2.95 -5.72
N LYS A 270 -12.15 3.31 -5.51
CA LYS A 270 -13.25 2.38 -5.25
C LYS A 270 -13.40 1.35 -6.35
N THR A 271 -13.49 1.80 -7.59
CA THR A 271 -13.60 0.90 -8.74
C THR A 271 -12.40 -0.06 -8.84
N PHE A 272 -11.19 0.44 -8.56
CA PHE A 272 -9.97 -0.36 -8.59
C PHE A 272 -9.97 -1.41 -7.47
N VAL A 273 -10.21 -1.01 -6.22
CA VAL A 273 -10.23 -1.92 -5.06
C VAL A 273 -11.35 -2.95 -5.19
N ASP A 274 -12.56 -2.55 -5.58
CA ASP A 274 -13.70 -3.47 -5.75
C ASP A 274 -13.41 -4.59 -6.78
N SER A 275 -12.49 -4.36 -7.73
CA SER A 275 -12.09 -5.39 -8.71
C SER A 275 -11.40 -6.60 -8.07
N PHE A 276 -10.92 -6.46 -6.83
CA PHE A 276 -10.33 -7.54 -6.03
C PHE A 276 -11.35 -8.28 -5.15
N SER A 277 -12.63 -7.90 -5.16
CA SER A 277 -13.68 -8.61 -4.40
C SER A 277 -13.69 -10.13 -4.62
N PRO A 278 -13.46 -10.68 -5.83
CA PRO A 278 -13.46 -12.14 -6.01
C PRO A 278 -12.28 -12.84 -5.31
N GLU A 279 -11.17 -12.15 -5.12
CA GLU A 279 -9.99 -12.66 -4.43
C GLU A 279 -10.27 -12.80 -2.93
N VAL A 280 -10.88 -11.76 -2.33
CA VAL A 280 -11.32 -11.77 -0.93
C VAL A 280 -12.38 -12.84 -0.67
N GLU A 281 -13.37 -12.97 -1.56
CA GLU A 281 -14.40 -14.00 -1.47
C GLU A 281 -13.80 -15.41 -1.50
N ALA A 282 -12.83 -15.66 -2.38
CA ALA A 282 -12.18 -16.96 -2.49
C ALA A 282 -11.33 -17.30 -1.26
N ALA A 283 -10.55 -16.35 -0.74
CA ALA A 283 -9.78 -16.53 0.49
C ALA A 283 -10.69 -16.77 1.70
N SER A 284 -11.78 -16.00 1.82
CA SER A 284 -12.78 -16.14 2.87
C SER A 284 -13.49 -17.49 2.83
N ALA A 285 -13.83 -18.00 1.63
CA ALA A 285 -14.49 -19.30 1.45
C ALA A 285 -13.66 -20.48 1.99
N VAL A 286 -12.34 -20.32 2.07
CA VAL A 286 -11.41 -21.30 2.66
C VAL A 286 -10.88 -20.90 4.04
N ASN A 287 -11.47 -19.87 4.66
CA ASN A 287 -11.12 -19.32 5.97
C ASN A 287 -9.63 -18.91 6.09
N LYS A 288 -9.10 -18.25 5.07
CA LYS A 288 -7.74 -17.69 5.09
C LYS A 288 -7.76 -16.18 4.94
N PRO A 289 -6.89 -15.45 5.67
CA PRO A 289 -6.68 -14.03 5.43
C PRO A 289 -6.04 -13.79 4.07
N ILE A 290 -6.28 -12.61 3.52
CA ILE A 290 -5.64 -12.11 2.31
C ILE A 290 -4.97 -10.76 2.58
N VAL A 291 -3.86 -10.49 1.89
CA VAL A 291 -3.08 -9.25 1.99
C VAL A 291 -2.78 -8.69 0.61
N PHE A 292 -2.57 -7.37 0.52
CA PHE A 292 -1.77 -6.81 -0.56
C PHE A 292 -0.30 -6.96 -0.17
N GLY A 293 0.33 -8.06 -0.58
CA GLY A 293 1.74 -8.43 -0.33
C GLY A 293 2.73 -7.42 -0.89
N GLU A 294 2.31 -6.68 -1.92
CA GLU A 294 3.04 -5.54 -2.46
C GLU A 294 2.09 -4.55 -3.14
N THR A 295 2.19 -3.27 -2.80
CA THR A 295 1.36 -2.24 -3.45
C THR A 295 2.04 -0.88 -3.47
N ASN A 296 1.73 -0.07 -4.47
CA ASN A 296 2.00 1.37 -4.44
C ASN A 296 1.24 2.11 -5.56
N SER A 297 1.48 3.42 -5.70
CA SER A 297 0.81 4.30 -6.67
C SER A 297 0.94 3.84 -8.13
N ALA A 298 2.13 3.37 -8.52
CA ALA A 298 2.42 2.87 -9.87
C ALA A 298 3.58 1.88 -9.92
N THR A 299 3.55 0.93 -10.85
CA THR A 299 4.65 -0.02 -11.08
C THR A 299 5.94 0.66 -11.56
N CYS A 300 7.07 -0.07 -11.55
CA CYS A 300 8.41 0.40 -11.94
C CYS A 300 9.00 1.52 -11.06
N GLY A 301 8.86 1.43 -9.74
CA GLY A 301 9.40 2.43 -8.81
C GLY A 301 8.57 3.72 -8.72
N GLY A 302 7.46 3.80 -9.44
CA GLY A 302 6.58 4.96 -9.47
C GLY A 302 7.00 6.03 -10.48
N GLY A 303 6.04 6.86 -10.88
CA GLY A 303 6.27 8.04 -11.73
C GLY A 303 6.35 9.34 -10.92
N GLY A 304 6.48 10.49 -11.61
CA GLY A 304 6.57 11.82 -11.00
C GLY A 304 5.36 12.27 -10.16
N ILE A 305 4.27 11.50 -10.18
CA ILE A 305 3.11 11.70 -9.29
C ILE A 305 3.30 11.08 -7.90
N SER A 306 4.16 10.07 -7.80
CA SER A 306 4.29 9.22 -6.62
C SER A 306 4.87 9.90 -5.39
N PRO A 307 5.82 10.86 -5.48
CA PRO A 307 6.37 11.51 -4.28
C PRO A 307 5.47 12.66 -3.77
N THR A 308 4.29 12.87 -4.37
CA THR A 308 3.44 14.04 -4.09
C THR A 308 2.44 13.80 -2.97
N PHE A 309 1.91 14.88 -2.41
CA PHE A 309 0.87 14.85 -1.39
C PHE A 309 -0.46 14.23 -1.88
N GLY A 310 -0.78 14.31 -3.16
CA GLY A 310 -1.93 13.63 -3.73
C GLY A 310 -1.80 12.10 -3.62
N ALA A 311 -0.58 11.56 -3.65
CA ALA A 311 -0.35 10.15 -3.35
C ALA A 311 -0.56 9.84 -1.85
N ALA A 312 -0.34 10.80 -0.94
CA ALA A 312 -0.72 10.65 0.47
C ALA A 312 -2.25 10.61 0.66
N ILE A 313 -2.99 11.46 -0.04
CA ILE A 313 -4.46 11.42 -0.06
C ILE A 313 -4.96 10.09 -0.65
N TRP A 314 -4.34 9.62 -1.73
CA TRP A 314 -4.60 8.30 -2.30
C TRP A 314 -4.37 7.18 -1.26
N ILE A 315 -3.23 7.15 -0.56
CA ILE A 315 -2.95 6.13 0.48
C ILE A 315 -4.03 6.13 1.57
N ALA A 316 -4.42 7.32 2.04
CA ALA A 316 -5.42 7.46 3.10
C ALA A 316 -6.75 6.80 2.72
N ASP A 317 -7.23 7.04 1.49
CA ASP A 317 -8.46 6.45 0.98
C ASP A 317 -8.28 4.96 0.64
N TYR A 318 -7.24 4.63 -0.12
CA TYR A 318 -6.94 3.28 -0.59
C TYR A 318 -6.83 2.24 0.53
N VAL A 319 -6.19 2.59 1.65
CA VAL A 319 -6.10 1.70 2.81
C VAL A 319 -7.47 1.42 3.42
N LEU A 320 -8.31 2.45 3.62
CA LEU A 320 -9.64 2.29 4.21
C LEU A 320 -10.54 1.46 3.31
N GLN A 321 -10.44 1.64 1.99
CA GLN A 321 -11.18 0.84 1.00
C GLN A 321 -10.75 -0.62 1.01
N ALA A 322 -9.44 -0.89 0.98
CA ALA A 322 -8.93 -2.26 0.96
C ALA A 322 -9.25 -3.02 2.25
N VAL A 323 -9.11 -2.37 3.41
CA VAL A 323 -9.47 -2.96 4.72
C VAL A 323 -10.98 -3.20 4.81
N SER A 324 -11.81 -2.26 4.33
CA SER A 324 -13.27 -2.43 4.26
C SER A 324 -13.68 -3.58 3.34
N LEU A 325 -12.98 -3.77 2.22
CA LEU A 325 -13.22 -4.89 1.32
C LEU A 325 -12.91 -6.24 1.98
N GLY A 326 -11.89 -6.30 2.85
CA GLY A 326 -11.52 -7.48 3.63
C GLY A 326 -10.05 -7.85 3.61
N TYR A 327 -9.18 -7.02 3.03
CA TYR A 327 -7.73 -7.21 3.12
C TYR A 327 -7.25 -6.94 4.55
N SER A 328 -6.44 -7.85 5.08
CA SER A 328 -5.94 -7.74 6.45
C SER A 328 -4.75 -6.79 6.58
N ARG A 329 -3.92 -6.67 5.53
CA ARG A 329 -2.73 -5.82 5.47
C ARG A 329 -2.44 -5.35 4.05
N LEU A 330 -1.75 -4.21 3.96
CA LEU A 330 -1.23 -3.63 2.73
C LEU A 330 0.26 -3.32 2.94
N TYR A 331 1.13 -3.99 2.20
CA TYR A 331 2.57 -3.77 2.28
C TYR A 331 3.02 -2.81 1.18
N PHE A 332 3.27 -1.54 1.55
CA PHE A 332 3.68 -0.51 0.61
C PHE A 332 5.16 -0.64 0.25
N HIS A 333 5.43 -0.82 -1.04
CA HIS A 333 6.76 -1.19 -1.51
C HIS A 333 7.77 -0.04 -1.40
N GLN A 334 8.94 -0.35 -0.84
CA GLN A 334 10.15 0.46 -0.79
C GLN A 334 11.19 -0.20 -1.71
N GLY A 335 11.41 0.41 -2.87
CA GLY A 335 12.17 -0.17 -3.98
C GLY A 335 13.68 0.09 -3.89
N THR A 336 14.30 0.39 -5.02
CA THR A 336 15.74 0.72 -5.05
C THR A 336 16.00 2.06 -4.35
N ILE A 337 16.88 2.06 -3.34
CA ILE A 337 17.27 3.29 -2.62
C ILE A 337 17.84 4.31 -3.62
N GLY A 338 17.29 5.52 -3.61
CA GLY A 338 17.68 6.60 -4.53
C GLY A 338 17.07 6.51 -5.94
N ASN A 339 16.35 5.43 -6.27
CA ASN A 339 15.56 5.31 -7.49
C ASN A 339 14.19 4.67 -7.21
N CYS A 340 13.42 5.36 -6.37
CA CYS A 340 12.10 4.93 -5.94
C CYS A 340 11.25 6.16 -5.63
N ALA A 341 10.39 6.56 -6.58
CA ALA A 341 9.58 7.76 -6.49
C ALA A 341 8.38 7.58 -5.54
N TYR A 342 7.91 6.36 -5.35
CA TYR A 342 6.79 6.05 -4.44
C TYR A 342 7.23 5.74 -3.00
N CYS A 343 8.54 5.72 -2.74
CA CYS A 343 9.07 5.38 -1.43
C CYS A 343 8.61 6.42 -0.41
N TRP A 344 8.45 5.97 0.82
CA TRP A 344 8.04 6.85 1.92
C TRP A 344 9.23 7.63 2.49
N TRP A 345 10.42 7.05 2.39
CA TRP A 345 11.68 7.71 2.70
C TRP A 345 12.81 7.18 1.82
N GLY A 346 13.90 7.94 1.74
CA GLY A 346 15.16 7.54 1.12
C GLY A 346 16.33 7.97 2.00
N THR A 347 17.54 8.06 1.46
CA THR A 347 18.73 8.44 2.25
C THR A 347 18.61 9.83 2.88
N SER A 348 18.07 10.82 2.14
CA SER A 348 18.11 12.23 2.56
C SER A 348 16.76 12.86 2.89
N ASN A 349 15.64 12.21 2.57
CA ASN A 349 14.32 12.80 2.70
C ASN A 349 13.30 11.80 3.23
N VAL A 350 12.26 12.34 3.86
CA VAL A 350 10.95 11.71 4.02
C VAL A 350 10.04 12.32 2.95
N PHE A 351 9.24 11.50 2.29
CA PHE A 351 8.42 11.91 1.14
C PHE A 351 6.95 12.06 1.54
N ALA A 352 6.21 12.86 0.77
CA ALA A 352 4.81 13.17 1.09
C ALA A 352 3.90 11.94 1.30
N PRO A 353 4.02 10.82 0.54
CA PRO A 353 3.19 9.62 0.75
C PRO A 353 3.21 9.06 2.17
N TYR A 354 4.32 9.23 2.90
CA TYR A 354 4.46 8.78 4.29
C TYR A 354 3.39 9.39 5.22
N TYR A 355 2.93 10.61 4.94
CA TYR A 355 1.87 11.26 5.72
C TYR A 355 0.51 10.61 5.54
N GLY A 356 0.23 10.05 4.37
CA GLY A 356 -0.98 9.29 4.09
C GLY A 356 -0.97 7.96 4.85
N ALA A 357 0.19 7.30 4.87
CA ALA A 357 0.41 6.09 5.66
C ALA A 357 0.22 6.35 7.16
N TYR A 358 0.85 7.41 7.69
CA TYR A 358 0.72 7.80 9.09
C TYR A 358 -0.72 8.19 9.46
N PHE A 359 -1.44 8.89 8.57
CA PHE A 359 -2.85 9.21 8.74
C PHE A 359 -3.72 7.95 8.82
N ALA A 360 -3.61 7.05 7.84
CA ALA A 360 -4.40 5.82 7.80
C ALA A 360 -4.12 4.92 9.01
N THR A 361 -2.85 4.83 9.41
CA THR A 361 -2.40 4.13 10.63
C THR A 361 -3.06 4.73 11.88
N SER A 362 -3.02 6.05 12.03
CA SER A 362 -3.64 6.75 13.15
C SER A 362 -5.17 6.59 13.18
N ALA A 363 -5.81 6.58 12.00
CA ALA A 363 -7.25 6.42 11.88
C ALA A 363 -7.70 5.03 12.36
N LEU A 364 -7.00 3.97 11.93
CA LEU A 364 -7.33 2.56 12.22
C LEU A 364 -6.89 2.09 13.61
N SER A 365 -6.00 2.82 14.29
CA SER A 365 -5.45 2.46 15.60
C SER A 365 -6.52 2.13 16.66
N GLY A 366 -6.51 0.91 17.20
CA GLY A 366 -7.47 0.45 18.20
C GLY A 366 -8.92 0.29 17.72
N MET A 367 -9.17 0.34 16.40
CA MET A 367 -10.50 0.12 15.82
C MET A 367 -10.70 -1.36 15.46
N SER A 368 -11.92 -1.87 15.62
CA SER A 368 -12.30 -3.26 15.29
C SER A 368 -13.05 -3.38 13.97
N SER A 369 -13.69 -2.30 13.51
CA SER A 369 -14.43 -2.31 12.24
C SER A 369 -14.49 -0.94 11.59
N VAL A 370 -14.68 -0.96 10.26
CA VAL A 370 -14.88 0.20 9.39
C VAL A 370 -16.19 0.07 8.64
N ALA A 371 -16.89 1.18 8.39
CA ALA A 371 -18.04 1.24 7.50
C ALA A 371 -17.88 2.42 6.54
N SER A 372 -18.04 2.17 5.24
CA SER A 372 -18.17 3.23 4.25
C SER A 372 -19.54 3.89 4.39
N LEU A 373 -19.58 5.22 4.42
CA LEU A 373 -20.79 6.02 4.61
C LEU A 373 -21.35 6.59 3.30
N ASP A 374 -20.56 6.51 2.23
CA ASP A 374 -20.91 6.95 0.88
C ASP A 374 -21.07 5.76 -0.10
N ASP A 375 -21.48 6.04 -1.33
CA ASP A 375 -21.70 5.04 -2.38
C ASP A 375 -20.52 4.85 -3.36
N GLY A 376 -19.41 5.57 -3.14
CA GLY A 376 -18.21 5.52 -3.96
C GLY A 376 -18.34 6.20 -5.33
N THR A 377 -19.34 7.07 -5.54
CA THR A 377 -19.60 7.65 -6.86
C THR A 377 -19.08 9.09 -7.04
N THR A 378 -18.54 9.69 -5.99
CA THR A 378 -18.07 11.08 -5.99
C THR A 378 -16.58 11.18 -5.63
N SER A 379 -16.05 12.41 -5.60
CA SER A 379 -14.70 12.72 -5.09
C SER A 379 -14.64 12.85 -3.57
N LEU A 380 -15.74 12.60 -2.86
CA LEU A 380 -15.84 12.72 -1.42
C LEU A 380 -16.01 11.34 -0.81
N ALA A 381 -15.12 10.98 0.11
CA ALA A 381 -15.14 9.73 0.85
C ALA A 381 -15.48 9.99 2.31
N ALA A 382 -16.28 9.11 2.91
CA ALA A 382 -16.59 9.15 4.34
C ALA A 382 -16.59 7.74 4.94
N TYR A 383 -15.86 7.56 6.04
CA TYR A 383 -15.73 6.28 6.73
C TYR A 383 -16.00 6.42 8.22
N ALA A 384 -16.85 5.58 8.79
CA ALA A 384 -17.04 5.44 10.23
C ALA A 384 -16.17 4.31 10.78
N LEU A 385 -15.47 4.57 11.88
CA LEU A 385 -14.56 3.62 12.53
C LEU A 385 -15.02 3.35 13.96
N TYR A 386 -15.13 2.07 14.29
CA TYR A 386 -15.70 1.61 15.55
C TYR A 386 -14.65 0.86 16.36
N ALA A 387 -14.60 1.11 17.66
CA ALA A 387 -13.90 0.24 18.60
C ALA A 387 -14.73 -1.03 18.86
N GLU A 388 -14.13 -2.02 19.51
CA GLU A 388 -14.80 -3.26 19.92
C GLU A 388 -16.06 -2.96 20.75
N ASP A 389 -17.12 -3.75 20.50
CA ASP A 389 -18.44 -3.64 21.14
C ASP A 389 -19.12 -2.26 21.07
N CYS A 390 -18.67 -1.36 20.20
CA CYS A 390 -19.26 -0.03 20.04
C CYS A 390 -20.29 0.01 18.90
N ASN A 391 -21.50 0.49 19.21
CA ASN A 391 -22.52 0.76 18.21
C ASN A 391 -22.41 2.14 17.58
N THR A 392 -21.75 3.08 18.24
CA THR A 392 -21.40 4.41 17.72
C THR A 392 -19.92 4.45 17.31
N PRO A 393 -19.58 5.12 16.21
CA PRO A 393 -18.18 5.24 15.80
C PRO A 393 -17.39 6.07 16.80
N LYS A 394 -16.12 5.71 16.99
CA LYS A 394 -15.16 6.51 17.77
C LYS A 394 -14.44 7.53 16.90
N ARG A 395 -14.36 7.27 15.59
CA ARG A 395 -13.75 8.19 14.64
C ARG A 395 -14.52 8.17 13.33
N VAL A 396 -14.49 9.29 12.62
CA VAL A 396 -14.97 9.42 11.25
C VAL A 396 -13.84 10.01 10.40
N VAL A 397 -13.52 9.37 9.28
CA VAL A 397 -12.58 9.89 8.29
C VAL A 397 -13.36 10.54 7.17
N LEU A 398 -12.98 11.76 6.80
CA LEU A 398 -13.55 12.49 5.66
C LEU A 398 -12.42 12.88 4.71
N ILE A 399 -12.59 12.60 3.42
CA ILE A 399 -11.57 12.86 2.41
C ILE A 399 -12.21 13.60 1.25
N ASN A 400 -11.58 14.70 0.84
CA ASN A 400 -11.94 15.42 -0.37
C ASN A 400 -10.84 15.23 -1.41
N THR A 401 -11.12 14.40 -2.41
CA THR A 401 -10.18 14.07 -3.47
C THR A 401 -10.26 14.99 -4.68
N ASP A 402 -11.02 16.09 -4.61
CA ASP A 402 -11.00 17.11 -5.66
C ASP A 402 -9.56 17.59 -5.90
N TYR A 403 -9.12 17.54 -7.15
CA TYR A 403 -7.72 17.80 -7.48
C TYR A 403 -7.38 19.29 -7.42
N TYR A 404 -6.45 19.68 -6.53
CA TYR A 404 -5.95 21.05 -6.39
C TYR A 404 -4.43 21.13 -6.66
N PRO A 405 -4.01 21.34 -7.93
CA PRO A 405 -2.59 21.44 -8.28
C PRO A 405 -2.00 22.83 -8.03
N ASN A 406 -0.67 22.89 -7.96
CA ASN A 406 0.11 24.13 -7.85
C ASN A 406 0.02 25.08 -9.06
N THR A 407 -0.62 24.65 -10.14
CA THR A 407 -0.89 25.48 -11.33
C THR A 407 -2.19 26.28 -11.22
N THR A 408 -2.99 26.03 -10.17
CA THR A 408 -4.26 26.73 -9.93
C THR A 408 -4.00 28.14 -9.41
N THR A 409 -4.70 29.13 -9.96
CA THR A 409 -4.60 30.54 -9.55
C THR A 409 -5.78 31.02 -8.71
N THR A 410 -6.81 30.20 -8.56
CA THR A 410 -7.97 30.46 -7.71
C THR A 410 -7.73 29.99 -6.28
N SER A 411 -8.51 30.54 -5.34
CA SER A 411 -8.58 30.00 -3.97
C SER A 411 -8.91 28.51 -4.01
N ARG A 412 -8.26 27.74 -3.13
CA ARG A 412 -8.56 26.31 -2.92
C ARG A 412 -10.04 26.17 -2.57
N PRO A 413 -10.84 25.38 -3.29
CA PRO A 413 -12.23 25.12 -2.90
C PRO A 413 -12.30 24.20 -1.68
N SER A 414 -13.45 24.19 -1.02
CA SER A 414 -13.78 23.26 0.05
C SER A 414 -15.18 22.68 -0.14
N GLN A 415 -15.42 21.56 0.54
CA GLN A 415 -16.71 20.90 0.63
C GLN A 415 -17.10 20.80 2.10
N THR A 416 -18.39 20.99 2.39
CA THR A 416 -18.95 20.78 3.73
C THR A 416 -19.52 19.38 3.83
N PHE A 417 -19.03 18.63 4.82
CA PHE A 417 -19.54 17.33 5.21
C PHE A 417 -20.51 17.52 6.37
N ASP A 418 -21.78 17.18 6.15
CA ASP A 418 -22.84 17.25 7.15
C ASP A 418 -22.96 15.90 7.85
N LEU A 419 -22.36 15.77 9.03
CA LEU A 419 -22.41 14.56 9.84
C LEU A 419 -23.64 14.59 10.73
N SER A 420 -24.37 13.48 10.81
CA SER A 420 -25.54 13.31 11.69
C SER A 420 -25.40 12.04 12.53
N SER A 421 -26.29 11.87 13.52
CA SER A 421 -26.30 10.72 14.44
C SER A 421 -25.04 10.62 15.33
N LEU A 422 -24.45 11.76 15.70
CA LEU A 422 -23.27 11.83 16.59
C LEU A 422 -23.58 11.54 18.07
N GLY A 423 -24.86 11.30 18.40
CA GLY A 423 -25.35 11.10 19.76
C GLY A 423 -25.90 12.39 20.39
N GLU A 424 -26.95 12.25 21.21
CA GLU A 424 -27.66 13.39 21.82
C GLU A 424 -26.80 14.15 22.83
N ASP A 425 -25.85 13.47 23.48
CA ASP A 425 -24.96 14.06 24.49
C ASP A 425 -23.66 14.66 23.90
N CYS A 426 -23.41 14.46 22.60
CA CYS A 426 -22.23 15.01 21.95
C CYS A 426 -22.44 16.49 21.65
N THR A 427 -21.65 17.37 22.27
CA THR A 427 -21.76 18.83 22.08
C THR A 427 -20.70 19.42 21.15
N SER A 428 -19.61 18.67 20.91
CA SER A 428 -18.51 19.09 20.02
C SER A 428 -17.70 17.88 19.57
N VAL A 429 -17.21 17.91 18.34
CA VAL A 429 -16.22 16.93 17.84
C VAL A 429 -14.85 17.57 17.69
N LYS A 430 -13.81 16.76 17.87
CA LYS A 430 -12.41 17.15 17.68
C LYS A 430 -11.94 16.73 16.29
N VAL A 431 -11.31 17.62 15.53
CA VAL A 431 -10.89 17.36 14.14
C VAL A 431 -9.38 17.52 13.99
N LYS A 432 -8.72 16.54 13.38
CA LYS A 432 -7.27 16.55 13.06
C LYS A 432 -7.08 16.45 11.55
N ARG A 433 -6.35 17.40 10.96
CA ARG A 433 -6.31 17.62 9.50
C ARG A 433 -5.01 17.15 8.86
N LEU A 434 -5.10 16.34 7.80
CA LEU A 434 -4.00 16.00 6.89
C LEU A 434 -4.02 16.96 5.71
N THR A 435 -3.04 17.85 5.60
CA THR A 435 -3.02 18.90 4.57
C THR A 435 -1.61 19.27 4.09
N ALA A 436 -1.55 19.82 2.88
CA ALA A 436 -0.39 20.48 2.28
C ALA A 436 -0.90 21.61 1.37
N PRO A 437 -0.01 22.49 0.85
CA PRO A 437 -0.44 23.57 -0.05
C PRO A 437 -1.18 23.10 -1.31
N TYR A 438 -0.76 21.98 -1.90
CA TYR A 438 -1.30 21.45 -3.15
C TYR A 438 -1.31 19.91 -3.16
N ALA A 439 -2.11 19.30 -4.02
CA ALA A 439 -1.99 17.88 -4.36
C ALA A 439 -0.58 17.54 -4.87
N THR A 440 0.04 18.45 -5.62
CA THR A 440 1.38 18.25 -6.18
C THR A 440 2.51 18.57 -5.19
N SER A 441 2.21 18.84 -3.92
CA SER A 441 3.22 19.21 -2.93
C SER A 441 4.21 18.07 -2.67
N GLN A 442 5.50 18.41 -2.61
CA GLN A 442 6.60 17.48 -2.33
C GLN A 442 7.42 18.00 -1.14
N GLN A 443 7.63 17.15 -0.13
CA GLN A 443 8.33 17.54 1.10
C GLN A 443 9.80 17.87 0.83
N GLU A 444 10.47 17.10 -0.02
CA GLU A 444 11.85 17.30 -0.43
C GLU A 444 12.09 18.62 -1.17
N LEU A 445 11.02 19.25 -1.67
CA LEU A 445 11.04 20.59 -2.27
C LEU A 445 10.61 21.69 -1.29
N GLY A 446 10.51 21.38 0.01
CA GLY A 446 10.10 22.31 1.06
C GLY A 446 8.59 22.57 1.14
N GLN A 447 7.78 21.80 0.42
CA GLN A 447 6.31 21.89 0.46
C GLN A 447 5.75 20.87 1.43
N THR A 448 6.13 21.04 2.70
CA THR A 448 5.92 20.07 3.79
C THR A 448 4.44 19.84 4.10
N PRO A 449 3.92 18.61 3.94
CA PRO A 449 2.62 18.23 4.46
C PRO A 449 2.59 18.24 5.99
N THR A 450 1.40 18.27 6.58
CA THR A 450 1.22 18.07 8.03
C THR A 450 0.00 17.21 8.31
N PHE A 451 0.03 16.48 9.43
CA PHE A 451 -1.16 15.86 10.02
C PHE A 451 -1.40 16.40 11.43
N GLY A 452 -2.40 17.27 11.58
CA GLY A 452 -2.66 18.00 12.82
C GLY A 452 -1.48 18.87 13.23
N GLY A 453 -0.86 19.58 12.27
CA GLY A 453 0.30 20.44 12.55
C GLY A 453 1.63 19.70 12.79
N VAL A 454 1.65 18.37 12.78
CA VAL A 454 2.88 17.57 12.88
C VAL A 454 3.44 17.28 11.49
N SER A 455 4.75 17.48 11.35
CA SER A 455 5.56 17.09 10.17
C SER A 455 6.69 16.15 10.57
N PHE A 456 7.48 15.67 9.62
CA PHE A 456 8.61 14.77 9.88
C PHE A 456 9.90 15.31 9.31
N ASP A 457 10.98 15.29 10.09
CA ASP A 457 12.29 15.75 9.66
C ASP A 457 12.84 14.89 8.51
N ASN A 458 13.39 15.53 7.47
CA ASN A 458 13.93 14.82 6.31
C ASN A 458 15.12 13.90 6.63
N SER A 459 15.91 14.26 7.65
CA SER A 459 17.13 13.56 8.02
C SER A 459 16.85 12.44 9.00
N THR A 460 16.10 12.73 10.08
CA THR A 460 15.90 11.80 11.20
C THR A 460 14.55 11.11 11.19
N CYS A 461 13.56 11.61 10.44
CA CYS A 461 12.16 11.20 10.53
C CYS A 461 11.52 11.50 11.90
N ASP A 462 12.14 12.32 12.75
CA ASP A 462 11.53 12.74 14.00
C ASP A 462 10.28 13.57 13.73
N ALA A 463 9.24 13.37 14.54
CA ALA A 463 8.06 14.22 14.50
C ALA A 463 8.41 15.65 14.92
N LEU A 464 8.03 16.62 14.10
CA LEU A 464 8.25 18.05 14.29
C LEU A 464 6.92 18.78 14.50
N GLY A 465 6.92 19.75 15.42
CA GLY A 465 5.74 20.52 15.76
C GLY A 465 4.98 19.92 16.95
N SER A 466 3.73 20.33 17.12
CA SER A 466 2.85 19.84 18.19
C SER A 466 1.47 19.58 17.62
N GLU A 467 0.79 18.56 18.15
CA GLU A 467 -0.54 18.21 17.66
C GLU A 467 -1.53 19.37 17.84
N GLN A 468 -2.16 19.73 16.73
CA GLN A 468 -3.21 20.73 16.64
C GLN A 468 -4.53 20.05 16.29
N TYR A 469 -5.58 20.60 16.88
CA TYR A 469 -6.94 20.13 16.69
C TYR A 469 -7.89 21.30 16.54
N GLU A 470 -8.85 21.14 15.64
CA GLU A 470 -10.00 22.03 15.48
C GLU A 470 -11.18 21.44 16.27
N TYR A 471 -12.09 22.31 16.72
CA TYR A 471 -13.31 21.90 17.42
C TYR A 471 -14.51 22.39 16.62
N VAL A 472 -15.43 21.48 16.34
CA VAL A 472 -16.67 21.77 15.61
C VAL A 472 -17.84 21.50 16.54
N ASP A 473 -18.68 22.51 16.74
CA ASP A 473 -19.88 22.38 17.57
C ASP A 473 -20.85 21.36 16.96
N VAL A 474 -21.44 20.54 17.82
CA VAL A 474 -22.52 19.63 17.46
C VAL A 474 -23.84 20.29 17.88
N LYS A 475 -24.77 20.39 16.93
CA LYS A 475 -26.11 20.94 17.14
C LYS A 475 -27.14 19.93 16.68
N ASP A 476 -28.08 19.59 17.55
CA ASP A 476 -29.11 18.60 17.29
C ASP A 476 -28.52 17.27 16.75
N GLY A 477 -27.44 16.80 17.39
CA GLY A 477 -26.74 15.56 17.01
C GLY A 477 -25.98 15.62 15.68
N SER A 478 -25.79 16.81 15.10
CA SER A 478 -25.15 17.01 13.80
C SER A 478 -23.98 17.99 13.85
N ALA A 479 -22.96 17.79 13.02
CA ALA A 479 -21.81 18.68 12.87
C ALA A 479 -21.48 18.92 11.39
N GLN A 480 -21.02 20.14 11.07
CA GLN A 480 -20.59 20.51 9.73
C GLN A 480 -19.08 20.66 9.70
N VAL A 481 -18.39 19.80 8.95
CA VAL A 481 -16.92 19.81 8.85
C VAL A 481 -16.50 20.24 7.45
N GLU A 482 -15.71 21.31 7.37
CA GLU A 482 -15.18 21.80 6.10
C GLU A 482 -13.84 21.12 5.75
N VAL A 483 -13.76 20.56 4.54
CA VAL A 483 -12.58 19.85 4.02
C VAL A 483 -12.20 20.42 2.65
N TRP A 484 -10.98 20.94 2.53
CA TRP A 484 -10.49 21.55 1.30
C TRP A 484 -10.20 20.50 0.22
N SER A 485 -10.23 20.89 -1.06
CA SER A 485 -9.87 19.99 -2.18
C SER A 485 -8.46 19.42 -1.99
N SER A 486 -8.25 18.11 -2.14
CA SER A 486 -6.98 17.40 -1.88
C SER A 486 -6.58 17.38 -0.41
N GLU A 487 -7.53 17.09 0.48
CA GLU A 487 -7.32 17.12 1.93
C GLU A 487 -8.12 16.00 2.61
N ALA A 488 -7.68 15.59 3.80
CA ALA A 488 -8.41 14.64 4.64
C ALA A 488 -8.46 15.12 6.09
N VAL A 489 -9.48 14.71 6.82
CA VAL A 489 -9.61 14.96 8.26
C VAL A 489 -10.01 13.69 9.00
N LEU A 490 -9.53 13.58 10.22
CA LEU A 490 -9.93 12.58 11.21
C LEU A 490 -10.74 13.29 12.30
N VAL A 491 -12.03 12.98 12.35
CA VAL A 491 -12.98 13.48 13.34
C VAL A 491 -13.05 12.46 14.48
N TYR A 492 -12.82 12.89 15.71
CA TYR A 492 -12.97 12.07 16.92
C TYR A 492 -14.35 12.34 17.51
N VAL A 493 -15.12 11.27 17.68
CA VAL A 493 -16.47 11.29 18.25
C VAL A 493 -16.36 10.77 19.69
N SER A 494 -16.71 11.62 20.66
CA SER A 494 -16.54 11.37 22.10
C SER A 494 -17.69 10.60 22.70
#